data_AF-A0A2S6X7W7-F1
#
_entry.id   AF-A0A2S6X7W7-F1
#
_cell.length_a   1.000
_cell.length_b   1.000
_cell.length_c   1.000
_cell.angle_alpha   90.00
_cell.angle_beta   90.00
_cell.angle_gamma   90.00
#
_symmetry.space_group_name_H-M   'P 1'
#
loop_
_entity.id
_entity.type
_entity.pdbx_description
1 polymer ?
#
loop_
_entity_poly.entity_id
_entity_poly.type
_entity_poly.pdbx_seq_one_letter_code
_entity_poly.pdbx_strand_id
1 'polypeptide(L)' 'MQPTRFSTFDGGTIDVEYIGNWVDLHLRAPNGRTVATVEMSVDDANDLIKQLEGVTEDEAEERYQDGYSDGRADA' A
#
# COMPACT_ATOMS: atom_id res chain seq x y z
N MET A 1 12.35 13.07 -10.21
CA MET A 1 11.36 11.98 -10.43
C MET A 1 9.98 12.55 -10.09
N GLN A 2 8.93 12.12 -10.79
CA GLN A 2 7.58 12.48 -10.38
C GLN A 2 7.19 11.64 -9.16
N PRO A 3 6.46 12.19 -8.17
CA PRO A 3 5.99 11.41 -7.01
C PRO A 3 5.01 10.34 -7.47
N THR A 4 5.23 9.10 -7.03
CA THR A 4 4.33 7.98 -7.32
C THR A 4 3.24 7.94 -6.26
N ARG A 5 1.98 7.84 -6.68
CA ARG A 5 0.82 7.82 -5.79
C ARG A 5 -0.14 6.72 -6.18
N PHE A 6 -0.56 5.93 -5.19
CA PHE A 6 -1.56 4.88 -5.35
C PHE A 6 -2.82 5.23 -4.56
N SER A 7 -3.98 4.85 -5.09
CA SER A 7 -5.25 4.92 -4.37
C SER A 7 -5.55 3.58 -3.73
N THR A 8 -6.08 3.58 -2.51
CA THR A 8 -6.56 2.37 -1.84
C THR A 8 -8.08 2.25 -1.99
N PHE A 9 -8.61 1.03 -1.85
CA PHE A 9 -10.04 0.73 -2.04
C PHE A 9 -10.96 1.54 -1.10
N ASP A 10 -10.47 1.91 0.09
CA ASP A 10 -11.21 2.68 1.08
C ASP A 10 -11.20 4.19 0.81
N GLY A 11 -10.59 4.63 -0.30
CA GLY A 11 -10.45 6.03 -0.69
C GLY A 11 -9.24 6.73 -0.08
N GLY A 12 -8.37 5.99 0.61
CA GLY A 12 -7.08 6.47 1.07
C GLY A 12 -6.05 6.55 -0.07
N THR A 13 -4.84 6.98 0.27
CA THR A 13 -3.73 7.02 -0.69
C THR A 13 -2.42 6.57 -0.08
N ILE A 14 -1.56 5.98 -0.90
CA ILE A 14 -0.16 5.69 -0.57
C ILE A 14 0.69 6.65 -1.40
N ASP A 15 1.40 7.56 -0.74
CA ASP A 15 2.35 8.46 -1.40
C ASP A 15 3.77 7.92 -1.22
N VAL A 16 4.54 7.84 -2.31
CA VAL A 16 5.92 7.33 -2.31
C VAL A 16 6.90 8.48 -2.53
N GLU A 17 7.81 8.69 -1.57
CA GLU A 17 8.86 9.70 -1.63
C GLU A 17 10.25 9.04 -1.62
N TYR A 18 11.05 9.32 -2.65
CA TYR A 18 12.41 8.80 -2.76
C TYR A 18 13.41 9.77 -2.11
N ILE A 19 14.11 9.31 -1.08
CA ILE A 19 15.09 10.09 -0.31
C ILE A 19 16.47 9.41 -0.42
N GLY A 20 17.17 9.70 -1.52
CA GLY A 20 18.48 9.10 -1.80
C GLY A 20 18.36 7.58 -2.04
N ASN A 21 18.90 6.78 -1.09
CA ASN A 21 18.84 5.32 -1.14
C ASN A 21 17.69 4.71 -0.30
N TRP A 22 16.84 5.58 0.24
CA TRP A 22 15.67 5.20 1.04
C TRP A 22 14.39 5.69 0.38
N VAL A 23 13.29 5.08 0.77
CA VAL A 23 11.95 5.43 0.33
C VAL A 23 11.05 5.54 1.55
N ASP A 24 10.33 6.65 1.62
CA ASP A 24 9.27 6.86 2.60
C ASP A 24 7.93 6.60 1.92
N LEU A 25 7.15 5.66 2.47
CA LEU A 25 5.77 5.42 2.08
C LEU A 25 4.85 6.05 3.11
N HIS A 26 4.06 7.04 2.69
CA HIS A 26 3.05 7.66 3.52
C HIS A 26 1.66 7.09 3.21
N LEU A 27 1.11 6.34 4.16
CA LEU A 27 -0.26 5.85 4.09
C LEU A 27 -1.18 6.94 4.64
N ARG A 28 -2.09 7.43 3.80
CA ARG A 28 -3.07 8.46 4.16
C ARG A 28 -4.48 7.89 4.13
N ALA A 29 -5.25 8.20 5.15
CA ALA A 29 -6.68 7.95 5.19
C ALA A 29 -7.41 8.85 4.16
N PRO A 30 -8.68 8.56 3.82
CA PRO A 30 -9.46 9.33 2.86
C PRO A 30 -9.60 10.83 3.20
N ASN A 31 -9.46 11.17 4.49
CA ASN A 31 -9.48 12.55 4.98
C ASN A 31 -8.11 13.25 4.88
N GLY A 32 -7.11 12.65 4.23
CA GLY A 32 -5.76 13.18 4.04
C GLY A 32 -4.81 13.02 5.24
N ARG A 33 -5.30 12.53 6.38
CA ARG A 33 -4.47 12.29 7.57
C ARG A 33 -3.50 11.14 7.33
N THR A 34 -2.23 11.34 7.64
CA THR A 34 -1.24 10.25 7.66
C THR A 34 -1.58 9.26 8.76
N VAL A 35 -1.78 8.00 8.39
CA VAL A 35 -2.02 6.86 9.28
C VAL A 35 -0.69 6.24 9.69
N ALA A 36 0.23 6.10 8.74
CA ALA A 36 1.55 5.55 8.97
C ALA A 36 2.57 6.10 7.95
N THR A 37 3.82 6.14 8.37
CA THR A 37 4.98 6.31 7.49
C THR A 37 5.87 5.09 7.65
N VAL A 38 6.29 4.51 6.54
CA VAL A 38 7.22 3.38 6.52
C VAL A 38 8.46 3.79 5.75
N GLU A 39 9.62 3.74 6.40
CA GLU A 39 10.92 3.94 5.76
C GLU A 39 11.46 2.56 5.33
N MET A 40 11.90 2.43 4.07
CA MET A 40 12.49 1.20 3.55
C MET A 40 13.54 1.47 2.47
N SER A 41 14.27 0.42 2.07
CA SER A 41 15.24 0.54 0.99
C SER A 41 14.54 0.75 -0.36
N VAL A 42 15.25 1.37 -1.32
CA VAL A 42 14.74 1.55 -2.69
C VAL A 42 14.40 0.22 -3.37
N ASP A 43 15.20 -0.82 -3.12
CA ASP A 43 14.98 -2.13 -3.74
C ASP A 43 13.68 -2.77 -3.22
N ASP A 44 13.46 -2.77 -1.90
CA ASP A 44 12.23 -3.29 -1.28
C ASP A 44 10.99 -2.49 -1.73
N ALA A 45 11.11 -1.17 -1.80
CA ALA A 45 10.03 -0.30 -2.25
C ALA A 45 9.64 -0.57 -3.71
N ASN A 46 10.61 -0.79 -4.59
CA ASN A 46 10.33 -1.10 -5.99
C ASN A 46 9.63 -2.46 -6.14
N ASP A 47 9.99 -3.45 -5.32
CA ASP A 47 9.33 -4.75 -5.34
C ASP A 47 7.91 -4.69 -4.75
N LEU A 48 7.69 -3.88 -3.72
CA LEU A 48 6.36 -3.59 -3.20
C LEU A 48 5.50 -2.87 -4.25
N ILE A 49 6.04 -1.85 -4.93
CA ILE A 49 5.32 -1.10 -5.97
C ILE A 49 4.87 -2.03 -7.10
N LYS A 50 5.73 -2.93 -7.58
CA LYS A 50 5.35 -3.91 -8.61
C LYS A 50 4.22 -4.84 -8.14
N GLN A 51 4.21 -5.22 -6.86
CA GLN A 51 3.11 -6.02 -6.30
C GLN A 51 1.81 -5.23 -6.25
N LEU A 52 1.86 -3.92 -5.95
CA LEU A 52 0.68 -3.05 -5.93
C LEU A 52 0.15 -2.75 -7.34
N GLU A 53 1.02 -2.56 -8.33
CA GLU A 53 0.62 -2.36 -9.73
C GLU A 53 0.06 -3.65 -10.37
N GLY A 54 0.39 -4.81 -9.82
CA GLY A 54 -0.01 -6.13 -10.32
C GLY A 54 -1.32 -6.69 -9.75
N VAL A 55 -2.02 -5.97 -8.87
CA VAL A 55 -3.29 -6.40 -8.28
C VAL A 55 -4.42 -5.53 -8.83
N THR A 56 -5.35 -6.14 -9.57
CA THR A 56 -6.56 -5.43 -10.00
C THR A 56 -7.53 -5.26 -8.83
N GLU A 57 -8.46 -4.30 -8.92
CA GLU A 57 -9.48 -4.04 -7.89
C GLU A 57 -10.28 -5.31 -7.53
N ASP A 58 -10.59 -6.14 -8.54
CA ASP A 58 -11.27 -7.42 -8.38
C ASP A 58 -10.43 -8.44 -7.56
N GLU A 59 -9.11 -8.51 -7.80
CA GLU A 59 -8.20 -9.43 -7.09
C GLU A 59 -7.93 -8.97 -5.65
N ALA A 60 -7.95 -7.65 -5.40
CA ALA A 60 -7.82 -7.09 -4.06
C ALA A 60 -9.03 -7.45 -3.18
N GLU A 61 -10.25 -7.39 -3.73
CA GLU A 61 -11.47 -7.71 -2.99
C GLU A 61 -11.57 -9.21 -2.66
N GLU A 62 -11.17 -10.08 -3.59
CA GLU A 62 -11.11 -11.54 -3.35
C GLU A 62 -10.10 -11.90 -2.25
N ARG A 63 -8.89 -11.32 -2.29
CA ARG A 63 -7.87 -11.55 -1.24
C ARG A 63 -8.23 -10.96 0.12
N TYR A 64 -8.94 -9.84 0.15
CA TYR A 64 -9.41 -9.26 1.41
C TYR A 64 -10.43 -10.17 2.08
N GLN A 65 -11.34 -10.79 1.30
CA GLN A 65 -12.31 -11.76 1.82
C GLN A 65 -11.65 -13.04 2.32
N ASP A 66 -10.63 -13.56 1.61
CA ASP A 66 -9.87 -14.74 2.05
C ASP A 66 -9.05 -14.49 3.33
N GLY A 67 -8.40 -13.33 3.47
CA GLY A 67 -7.70 -12.97 4.70
C GLY A 67 -8.62 -12.76 5.90
N TYR A 68 -9.88 -12.33 5.67
CA TYR A 68 -10.88 -12.15 6.71
C TYR A 68 -11.60 -13.45 7.10
N SER A 69 -11.70 -14.41 6.18
CA SER A 69 -12.37 -15.70 6.42
C SER A 69 -11.48 -16.65 7.22
N ASP A 70 -10.17 -16.66 6.99
CA ASP A 70 -9.22 -17.43 7.82
C ASP A 70 -9.10 -16.89 9.26
N GLY A 71 -9.24 -15.57 9.46
CA GLY A 71 -9.25 -14.97 10.80
C GLY A 71 -10.48 -15.30 11.64
N ARG A 72 -11.52 -15.92 11.06
CA ARG A 72 -12.77 -16.29 11.74
C ARG A 72 -12.88 -17.79 12.03
N ALA A 73 -11.96 -18.60 11.51
CA ALA A 73 -11.93 -20.03 11.76
C ALA A 73 -11.31 -20.41 13.12
N ASP A 74 -10.57 -19.50 13.76
CA ASP A 74 -9.83 -19.75 15.02
C ASP A 74 -10.28 -18.86 16.22
N ALA A 75 -11.55 -18.42 16.27
CA ALA A 75 -12.11 -17.66 17.41
C ALA A 75 -13.23 -18.39 18.15
#